data_AF-A0A1I1YMQ8-F1
#
_entry.id   AF-A0A1I1YMQ8-F1
#
_cell.length_a   1.000
_cell.length_b   1.000
_cell.length_c   1.000
_cell.angle_alpha   90.00
_cell.angle_beta   90.00
_cell.angle_gamma   90.00
#
_symmetry.space_group_name_H-M   'P 1'
#
loop_
_entity.id
_entity.type
_entity.pdbx_description
1 polymer ?
#
loop_
_entity_poly.entity_id
_entity_poly.type
_entity_poly.pdbx_seq_one_letter_code
_entity_poly.pdbx_strand_id
1 'polypeptide(L)'
;MRLCNEIEINVHEGNDNVMQFIIKVSLFVFCSLGLTLLSLSAHASCKGCLCPGDPCNLCPLPAMENVPPKTNEPELCARIREKVPPTTAEPGSNEYFPSLDKSVMVCVNEGGDVIRNKQRNAEFPSRFYCKPPQQQLKQH
;
A
#
# COMPACT_ATOMS: atom_id res chain seq x y z
N MET A 1 -6.72 -23.16 -20.60
CA MET A 1 -7.96 -22.41 -20.89
C MET A 1 -9.06 -23.41 -21.18
N ARG A 2 -9.91 -23.68 -20.19
CA ARG A 2 -11.19 -24.42 -20.23
C ARG A 2 -11.39 -25.09 -18.88
N LEU A 3 -12.46 -24.69 -18.20
CA LEU A 3 -13.43 -25.51 -17.47
C LEU A 3 -14.30 -24.53 -16.67
N CYS A 4 -15.11 -23.74 -17.38
CA CYS A 4 -16.35 -23.25 -16.79
C CYS A 4 -17.29 -24.45 -16.89
N ASN A 5 -17.54 -25.10 -15.74
CA ASN A 5 -18.51 -26.18 -15.61
C ASN A 5 -19.85 -25.73 -16.21
N GLU A 6 -20.42 -26.58 -17.06
CA GLU A 6 -21.83 -26.53 -17.42
C GLU A 6 -22.66 -26.64 -16.14
N ILE A 7 -23.39 -25.58 -15.82
CA ILE A 7 -24.46 -25.64 -14.84
C ILE A 7 -25.73 -25.87 -15.66
N GLU A 8 -26.11 -27.14 -15.83
CA GLU A 8 -27.45 -27.48 -16.33
C GLU A 8 -28.47 -27.17 -15.23
N ILE A 9 -29.16 -26.05 -15.35
CA ILE A 9 -30.29 -25.70 -14.49
C ILE A 9 -31.53 -26.34 -15.08
N ASN A 10 -31.89 -27.54 -14.62
CA ASN A 10 -33.18 -28.14 -14.92
C ASN A 10 -34.27 -27.41 -14.12
N VAL A 11 -35.08 -26.60 -14.81
CA VAL A 11 -36.20 -25.85 -14.22
C VAL A 11 -37.47 -26.67 -14.41
N HIS A 12 -37.95 -27.26 -13.32
CA HIS A 12 -39.23 -27.98 -13.27
C HIS A 12 -40.39 -26.97 -13.21
N GLU A 13 -41.38 -27.17 -14.06
CA GLU A 13 -42.53 -26.28 -14.30
C GLU A 13 -43.38 -26.14 -13.03
N GLY A 14 -43.37 -24.94 -12.43
CA GLY A 14 -44.10 -24.66 -11.19
C GLY A 14 -44.20 -23.16 -10.90
N ASN A 15 -45.39 -22.61 -11.13
CA ASN A 15 -45.90 -21.30 -10.69
C ASN A 15 -44.95 -20.10 -10.94
N ASP A 16 -45.14 -19.41 -12.07
CA ASP A 16 -44.27 -18.35 -12.63
C ASP A 16 -43.77 -17.28 -11.64
N ASN A 17 -44.59 -16.93 -10.64
CA ASN A 17 -44.25 -15.94 -9.62
C ASN A 17 -43.17 -16.42 -8.64
N VAL A 18 -43.14 -17.72 -8.33
CA VAL A 18 -42.15 -18.34 -7.43
C VAL A 18 -40.80 -18.48 -8.16
N MET A 19 -40.85 -18.82 -9.44
CA MET A 19 -39.66 -18.95 -10.29
C MET A 19 -38.95 -17.60 -10.49
N GLN A 20 -39.70 -16.53 -10.76
CA GLN A 20 -39.18 -15.16 -10.82
C GLN A 20 -38.49 -14.72 -9.52
N PHE A 21 -39.07 -15.10 -8.37
CA PHE A 21 -38.52 -14.76 -7.06
C PHE A 21 -37.20 -15.50 -6.80
N ILE A 22 -37.13 -16.79 -7.10
CA ILE A 22 -35.92 -17.62 -6.93
C ILE A 22 -34.78 -17.12 -7.83
N ILE A 23 -35.07 -16.73 -9.08
CA ILE A 23 -34.06 -16.22 -10.00
C ILE A 23 -33.48 -14.89 -9.49
N LYS A 24 -34.32 -13.96 -9.02
CA LYS A 24 -33.87 -12.69 -8.45
C LYS A 24 -33.01 -12.88 -7.21
N VAL A 25 -33.45 -13.72 -6.27
CA VAL A 25 -32.70 -14.02 -5.04
C VAL A 25 -31.35 -14.66 -5.38
N SER A 26 -31.33 -15.60 -6.33
CA SER A 26 -30.08 -16.25 -6.77
C SER A 26 -29.11 -15.25 -7.41
N LEU A 27 -29.58 -14.35 -8.28
CA LEU A 27 -28.76 -13.30 -8.87
C LEU A 27 -28.17 -12.35 -7.81
N PHE A 28 -28.95 -11.97 -6.80
CA PHE A 28 -28.48 -11.14 -5.69
C PHE A 28 -27.43 -11.87 -4.83
N VAL A 29 -27.64 -13.16 -4.53
CA VAL A 29 -26.69 -13.98 -3.76
C VAL A 29 -25.39 -14.19 -4.54
N PHE A 30 -25.45 -14.53 -5.84
CA PHE A 30 -24.26 -14.68 -6.68
C PHE A 30 -23.47 -13.38 -6.84
N CYS A 31 -24.14 -12.25 -7.05
CA CYS A 31 -23.46 -10.94 -7.15
C CYS A 31 -22.78 -10.54 -5.85
N SER A 32 -23.43 -10.78 -4.70
CA SER A 32 -22.87 -10.45 -3.39
C SER A 32 -21.70 -11.37 -3.00
N LEU A 33 -21.76 -12.66 -3.31
CA LEU A 33 -20.67 -13.62 -3.07
C LEU A 33 -19.47 -13.40 -4.02
N GLY A 34 -19.72 -12.95 -5.26
CA GLY A 34 -18.66 -12.59 -6.20
C GLY A 34 -17.85 -11.36 -5.76
N LEU A 35 -18.51 -10.38 -5.13
CA LEU A 35 -17.86 -9.16 -4.67
C LEU A 35 -16.93 -9.38 -3.46
N THR A 36 -17.28 -10.30 -2.55
CA THR A 36 -16.46 -10.58 -1.35
C THR A 36 -15.18 -11.37 -1.66
N LEU A 37 -15.14 -12.11 -2.77
CA LEU A 37 -13.93 -12.83 -3.20
C LEU A 37 -12.91 -11.92 -3.91
N LEU A 38 -13.36 -10.81 -4.50
CA LEU A 38 -12.49 -9.86 -5.22
C LEU A 38 -11.74 -8.89 -4.27
N SER A 39 -12.26 -8.62 -3.08
CA SER A 39 -11.67 -7.67 -2.14
C SER A 39 -10.46 -8.23 -1.36
N LEU A 40 -10.16 -9.53 -1.46
CA LEU A 40 -9.08 -10.16 -0.69
C LEU A 40 -7.68 -9.98 -1.30
N SER A 41 -7.55 -9.40 -2.49
CA SER A 41 -6.27 -9.29 -3.21
C SER A 41 -5.82 -7.85 -3.50
N ALA A 42 -6.11 -6.93 -2.59
CA ALA A 42 -5.40 -5.64 -2.55
C ALA A 42 -3.99 -5.83 -1.95
N HIS A 43 -3.18 -6.71 -2.53
CA HIS A 43 -1.74 -6.62 -2.39
C HIS A 43 -1.34 -5.32 -3.08
N ALA A 44 -1.18 -4.24 -2.31
CA ALA A 44 -0.57 -3.03 -2.81
C ALA A 44 0.78 -3.44 -3.41
N SER A 45 0.86 -3.49 -4.73
CA SER A 45 2.13 -3.59 -5.43
C SER A 45 2.86 -2.29 -5.10
N CYS A 46 3.66 -2.31 -4.03
CA CYS A 46 4.46 -1.20 -3.52
C CYS A 46 5.54 -0.73 -4.53
N LYS A 47 5.35 -0.93 -5.83
CA LYS A 47 6.22 -0.43 -6.90
C LYS A 47 5.85 1.03 -7.16
N GLY A 48 6.50 1.94 -6.43
CA GLY A 48 6.47 3.39 -6.72
C GLY A 48 5.24 4.15 -6.25
N CYS A 49 4.40 3.57 -5.38
CA CYS A 49 3.15 4.18 -4.93
C CYS A 49 3.22 4.61 -3.46
N LEU A 50 2.69 5.79 -3.15
CA LEU A 50 2.33 6.20 -1.79
C LEU A 50 0.92 5.66 -1.53
N CYS A 51 0.83 4.53 -0.86
CA CYS A 51 -0.44 3.86 -0.60
C CYS A 51 -1.07 4.38 0.70
N PRO A 52 -2.37 4.70 0.73
CA PRO A 52 -3.06 5.04 1.97
C PRO A 52 -2.88 3.95 3.03
N GLY A 53 -2.67 4.34 4.28
CA GLY A 53 -2.33 3.48 5.40
C GLY A 53 -0.86 3.05 5.48
N ASP A 54 -0.02 3.49 4.54
CA ASP A 54 1.41 3.14 4.44
C ASP A 54 1.71 1.62 4.60
N PRO A 55 1.06 0.72 3.83
CA PRO A 55 1.32 -0.72 3.89
C PRO A 55 2.74 -1.09 3.43
N CYS A 56 3.45 -0.13 2.82
CA CYS A 56 4.82 -0.31 2.32
C CYS A 56 5.88 0.09 3.35
N ASN A 57 5.48 0.53 4.55
CA ASN A 57 6.34 1.01 5.63
C ASN A 57 7.43 1.97 5.13
N LEU A 58 7.02 3.06 4.49
CA LEU A 58 7.93 4.02 3.89
C LEU A 58 8.63 4.88 4.96
N CYS A 59 9.94 5.08 4.81
CA CYS A 59 10.70 5.99 5.67
C CYS A 59 10.66 7.41 5.10
N PRO A 60 10.13 8.42 5.80
CA PRO A 60 10.26 9.82 5.36
C PRO A 60 11.72 10.26 5.35
N LEU A 61 12.13 10.99 4.29
CA LEU A 61 13.47 11.55 4.15
C LEU A 61 13.45 13.09 4.04
N PRO A 62 14.38 13.79 4.72
CA PRO A 62 15.19 13.31 5.85
C PRO A 62 14.32 13.03 7.10
N ALA A 63 14.87 12.32 8.08
CA ALA A 63 14.19 12.16 9.37
C ALA A 63 13.99 13.53 10.04
N MET A 64 12.84 13.73 10.67
CA MET A 64 12.56 14.93 11.45
C MET A 64 12.87 14.72 12.93
N GLU A 65 13.36 15.76 13.59
CA GLU A 65 13.66 15.70 15.02
C GLU A 65 12.40 15.54 15.88
N ASN A 66 11.30 16.17 15.46
CA ASN A 66 10.02 16.16 16.17
C ASN A 66 9.13 14.95 15.85
N VAL A 67 9.57 14.05 14.95
CA VAL A 67 8.78 12.87 14.55
C VAL A 67 9.43 11.63 15.16
N PRO A 68 8.78 11.00 16.15
CA PRO A 68 9.33 9.78 16.75
C PRO A 68 9.37 8.63 15.72
N PRO A 69 10.32 7.70 15.86
CA PRO A 69 10.35 6.48 15.05
C PRO A 69 9.05 5.69 15.23
N LYS A 70 8.58 5.05 14.16
CA LYS A 70 7.44 4.14 14.24
C LYS A 70 7.87 2.89 15.01
N THR A 71 7.01 2.34 15.86
CA THR A 71 7.32 1.16 16.69
C THR A 71 7.77 -0.06 15.87
N ASN A 72 7.29 -0.20 14.65
CA ASN A 72 7.66 -1.26 13.70
C ASN A 72 8.32 -0.67 12.45
N GLU A 73 9.17 0.35 12.60
CA GLU A 73 9.88 0.89 11.45
C GLU A 73 10.84 -0.16 10.85
N PRO A 74 10.95 -0.24 9.52
CA PRO A 74 11.95 -1.08 8.87
C PRO A 74 13.36 -0.74 9.36
N GLU A 75 14.21 -1.74 9.49
CA GLU A 75 15.60 -1.54 9.93
C GLU A 75 16.35 -0.52 9.05
N LEU A 76 16.01 -0.44 7.77
CA LEU A 76 16.56 0.55 6.86
C LEU A 76 16.29 1.99 7.35
N CYS A 77 15.09 2.27 7.86
CA CYS A 77 14.77 3.58 8.41
C CYS A 77 15.67 3.91 9.61
N ALA A 78 15.87 2.93 10.51
CA ALA A 78 16.75 3.08 11.67
C ALA A 78 18.21 3.35 11.24
N ARG A 79 18.73 2.59 10.26
CA ARG A 79 20.09 2.80 9.71
C ARG A 79 20.27 4.17 9.08
N ILE A 80 19.25 4.69 8.39
CA ILE A 80 19.29 6.04 7.82
C ILE A 80 19.38 7.10 8.93
N ARG A 81 18.58 6.95 10.00
CA ARG A 81 18.58 7.87 11.16
C ARG A 81 19.91 7.87 11.91
N GLU A 82 20.59 6.73 11.98
CA GLU A 82 21.91 6.63 12.59
C GLU A 82 22.99 7.36 11.77
N LYS A 83 22.93 7.27 10.43
CA LYS A 83 23.92 7.86 9.52
C LYS A 83 23.68 9.33 9.19
N VAL A 84 22.43 9.78 9.27
CA VAL A 84 22.03 11.14 8.94
C VAL A 84 21.26 11.74 10.11
N PRO A 85 21.79 12.81 10.75
CA PRO A 85 21.11 13.44 11.85
C PRO A 85 19.75 13.98 11.38
N PRO A 86 18.71 13.91 12.23
CA PRO A 86 17.41 14.45 11.91
C PRO A 86 17.49 15.96 11.69
N THR A 87 16.59 16.48 10.87
CA THR A 87 16.48 17.92 10.63
C THR A 87 15.34 18.52 11.44
N THR A 88 15.52 19.78 11.83
CA THR A 88 14.46 20.64 12.37
C THR A 88 13.58 21.24 11.27
N ALA A 89 14.02 21.19 10.01
CA ALA A 89 13.30 21.79 8.91
C ALA A 89 11.98 21.07 8.63
N GLU A 90 10.92 21.84 8.41
CA GLU A 90 9.59 21.28 8.15
C GLU A 90 9.54 20.54 6.81
N PRO A 91 8.80 19.41 6.71
CA PRO A 91 8.65 18.66 5.48
C PRO A 91 7.96 19.53 4.43
N GLY A 92 8.69 19.83 3.37
CA GLY A 92 8.14 20.60 2.26
C GLY A 92 8.46 22.10 2.26
N SER A 93 9.26 22.60 3.18
CA SER A 93 9.99 23.83 2.90
C SER A 93 10.78 23.65 1.58
N ASN A 94 10.78 24.68 0.74
CA ASN A 94 11.46 24.64 -0.57
C ASN A 94 12.99 24.76 -0.44
N GLU A 95 13.51 24.76 0.78
CA GLU A 95 14.93 24.85 1.05
C GLU A 95 15.64 23.56 0.65
N TYR A 96 16.85 23.73 0.10
CA TYR A 96 17.74 22.63 -0.20
C TYR A 96 18.41 22.19 1.09
N PHE A 97 18.25 20.90 1.43
CA PHE A 97 18.81 20.33 2.66
C PHE A 97 19.94 19.36 2.32
N PRO A 98 21.20 19.64 2.72
CA PRO A 98 22.29 18.67 2.57
C PRO A 98 21.99 17.32 3.24
N SER A 99 21.19 17.33 4.31
CA SER A 99 20.70 16.12 4.98
C SER A 99 19.76 15.28 4.10
N LEU A 100 19.00 15.89 3.20
CA LEU A 100 18.13 15.17 2.26
C LEU A 100 18.98 14.35 1.28
N ASP A 101 19.96 14.97 0.63
CA ASP A 101 20.83 14.29 -0.34
C ASP A 101 21.61 13.16 0.33
N LYS A 102 22.12 13.38 1.55
CA LYS A 102 22.77 12.34 2.33
C LYS A 102 21.81 11.19 2.69
N SER A 103 20.57 11.50 3.07
CA SER A 103 19.55 10.49 3.39
C SER A 103 19.15 9.66 2.17
N VAL A 104 19.01 10.32 1.02
CA VAL A 104 18.73 9.68 -0.28
C VAL A 104 19.88 8.75 -0.67
N MET A 105 21.13 9.22 -0.55
CA MET A 105 22.31 8.42 -0.83
C MET A 105 22.39 7.18 0.06
N VAL A 106 22.16 7.33 1.37
CA VAL A 106 22.18 6.20 2.31
C VAL A 106 21.07 5.20 1.98
N CYS A 107 19.84 5.68 1.70
CA CYS A 107 18.73 4.82 1.30
C CYS A 107 19.09 3.91 0.12
N VAL A 108 19.66 4.48 -0.95
CA VAL A 108 20.05 3.72 -2.14
C VAL A 108 21.21 2.77 -1.85
N ASN A 109 22.22 3.20 -1.09
CA ASN A 109 23.38 2.37 -0.74
C ASN A 109 23.02 1.14 0.10
N GLU A 110 21.98 1.24 0.90
CA GLU A 110 21.46 0.14 1.73
C GLU A 110 20.45 -0.74 0.96
N GLY A 111 20.26 -0.51 -0.35
CA GLY A 111 19.38 -1.30 -1.21
C GLY A 111 17.92 -0.87 -1.20
N GLY A 112 17.61 0.30 -0.63
CA GLY A 112 16.29 0.92 -0.70
C GLY A 112 16.02 1.61 -2.04
N ASP A 113 14.75 1.90 -2.29
CA ASP A 113 14.28 2.65 -3.46
C ASP A 113 13.72 4.01 -3.04
N VAL A 114 13.95 5.07 -3.82
CA VAL A 114 13.58 6.43 -3.42
C VAL A 114 12.33 6.88 -4.18
N ILE A 115 11.27 7.15 -3.43
CA ILE A 115 10.00 7.63 -3.94
C ILE A 115 9.91 9.14 -3.74
N ARG A 116 9.75 9.88 -4.83
CA ARG A 116 9.49 11.31 -4.78
C ARG A 116 7.99 11.57 -4.63
N ASN A 117 7.59 12.15 -3.50
CA ASN A 117 6.23 12.61 -3.31
C ASN A 117 5.99 13.94 -4.06
N LYS A 118 5.11 13.88 -5.07
CA LYS A 118 4.63 15.06 -5.80
C LYS A 118 3.33 15.62 -5.21
N GLN A 119 2.53 14.77 -4.57
CA GLN A 119 1.22 15.09 -4.02
C GLN A 119 1.36 15.14 -2.50
N ARG A 120 1.76 16.30 -1.98
CA ARG A 120 1.90 16.50 -0.53
C ARG A 120 0.52 16.48 0.10
N ASN A 121 0.18 15.39 0.77
CA ASN A 121 -1.03 15.24 1.56
C ASN A 121 -0.66 15.14 3.05
N ALA A 122 -1.66 15.23 3.92
CA ALA A 122 -1.42 15.17 5.37
C ALA A 122 -0.81 13.83 5.83
N GLU A 123 -1.09 12.75 5.10
CA GLU A 123 -0.59 11.40 5.39
C GLU A 123 0.88 11.21 4.97
N PHE A 124 1.27 11.82 3.85
CA PHE A 124 2.63 11.82 3.34
C PHE A 124 3.17 13.26 3.22
N PRO A 125 3.51 13.91 4.35
CA PRO A 125 3.97 15.30 4.33
C PRO A 125 5.37 15.48 3.73
N SER A 126 6.21 14.42 3.73
CA SER A 126 7.59 14.50 3.25
C SER A 126 7.67 14.53 1.72
N ARG A 127 8.70 15.19 1.20
CA ARG A 127 8.94 15.26 -0.25
C ARG A 127 9.53 13.97 -0.83
N PHE A 128 10.27 13.24 -0.01
CA PHE A 128 10.95 12.02 -0.42
C PHE A 128 10.73 10.96 0.64
N TYR A 129 10.64 9.73 0.16
CA TYR A 129 10.48 8.55 0.98
C TYR A 129 11.48 7.49 0.54
N CYS A 130 12.12 6.83 1.51
CA CYS A 130 12.85 5.60 1.27
C CYS A 130 11.91 4.42 1.41
N LYS A 131 11.91 3.56 0.41
CA LYS A 131 11.20 2.30 0.41
C LYS A 131 12.20 1.18 0.74
N PRO A 132 11.95 0.36 1.77
CA PRO A 132 12.77 -0.80 2.08
C PRO A 132 12.77 -1.84 0.94
N PRO A 133 13.86 -2.59 0.75
CA PRO A 133 13.89 -3.72 -0.16
C PRO A 133 12.85 -4.77 0.24
N GLN A 134 12.25 -5.46 -0.74
CA GLN A 134 11.16 -6.42 -0.52
C GLN A 134 11.52 -7.58 0.42
N GLN A 135 12.81 -7.86 0.62
CA GLN A 135 13.29 -8.88 1.54
C GLN A 135 13.00 -8.52 3.01
N GLN A 136 12.95 -7.23 3.35
CA GLN A 136 12.65 -6.76 4.72
C GLN A 136 11.15 -6.66 5.02
N LEU A 137 10.28 -6.68 4.00
CA LEU A 137 8.82 -6.70 4.17
C LEU A 137 8.25 -8.12 4.40
N LYS A 138 9.05 -9.18 4.22
CA LYS A 138 8.60 -10.58 4.36
C LYS A 138 8.86 -11.21 5.74
N GLN A 139 9.46 -10.48 6.67
CA GLN A 139 9.92 -11.04 7.96
C GLN A 139 8.96 -10.81 9.14
N HIS A 140 7.75 -10.30 8.91
CA HIS A 140 6.72 -10.16 9.96
C HIS A 140 5.34 -10.56 9.46
#